data_AF-A0A973CHC7-F1
#
_entry.id   AF-A0A973CHC7-F1
#
_cell.length_a   1.000
_cell.length_b   1.000
_cell.length_c   1.000
_cell.angle_alpha   90.00
_cell.angle_beta   90.00
_cell.angle_gamma   90.00
#
_symmetry.space_group_name_H-M   'P 1'
#
loop_
_entity.id
_entity.type
_entity.pdbx_description
1 polymer ?
#
loop_
_entity_poly.entity_id
_entity_poly.type
_entity_poly.pdbx_seq_one_letter_code
_entity_poly.pdbx_strand_id
1 'polypeptide(L)' 'EYNTSPAIRALVKAMAKKLGADKGNSIYLYKLFPKGPAKQATKIAGLPKPAKCL' A
#
# COMPACT_ATOMS: atom_id res chain seq x y z
N GLU A 1 -2.26 4.86 16.15
CA GLU A 1 -0.94 5.53 16.16
C GLU A 1 -0.31 5.81 14.78
N TYR A 2 -1.05 6.04 13.68
CA TYR A 2 -0.41 6.57 12.45
C TYR A 2 -1.37 7.49 11.68
N ASN A 3 -1.34 8.79 12.01
CA ASN A 3 -2.10 9.88 11.39
C ASN A 3 -1.47 10.40 10.08
N THR A 4 -0.82 9.53 9.31
CA THR A 4 -0.22 9.90 8.02
C THR A 4 -0.41 8.73 7.07
N SER A 5 -0.83 9.01 5.83
CA SER A 5 -1.00 8.03 4.76
C SER A 5 0.18 7.07 4.77
N PRO A 6 -0.01 5.78 5.10
CA PRO A 6 1.10 4.88 5.26
C PRO A 6 1.84 4.82 3.93
N ALA A 7 3.06 5.35 3.92
CA ALA A 7 3.98 5.20 2.80
C ALA A 7 4.02 3.71 2.43
N ILE A 8 4.27 3.40 1.16
CA ILE A 8 4.33 2.03 0.59
C ILE A 8 4.89 1.00 1.58
N ARG A 9 5.92 1.35 2.36
CA ARG A 9 6.49 0.55 3.46
C ARG A 9 5.47 -0.05 4.45
N ALA A 10 4.51 0.72 4.96
CA ALA A 10 3.54 0.23 5.94
C ALA A 10 2.49 -0.70 5.28
N LEU A 11 2.09 -0.42 4.03
CA LEU A 11 1.26 -1.33 3.24
C LEU A 11 2.00 -2.66 2.99
N VAL A 12 3.25 -2.60 2.54
CA VAL A 12 4.12 -3.75 2.28
C VAL A 12 4.29 -4.60 3.54
N LYS A 13 4.54 -3.97 4.69
CA LYS A 13 4.70 -4.66 5.98
C LYS A 13 3.39 -5.30 6.48
N ALA A 14 2.26 -4.62 6.30
CA ALA A 14 0.95 -5.17 6.64
C ALA A 14 0.56 -6.35 5.72
N MET A 15 0.84 -6.24 4.43
CA MET A 15 0.68 -7.32 3.45
C MET A 15 1.60 -8.50 3.79
N ALA A 16 2.87 -8.25 4.12
CA ALA A 16 3.82 -9.29 4.54
C ALA A 16 3.33 -10.03 5.79
N LYS A 17 2.77 -9.30 6.77
CA LYS A 17 2.24 -9.89 8.00
C LYS A 17 0.97 -10.72 7.79
N LYS A 18 0.10 -10.34 6.84
CA LYS A 18 -1.17 -11.05 6.57
C LYS A 18 -1.06 -12.17 5.53
N LEU A 19 -0.24 -11.98 4.50
CA LEU A 19 -0.17 -12.84 3.31
C LEU A 19 1.19 -13.54 3.16
N GLY A 20 2.16 -13.24 4.03
CA GLY A 20 3.53 -13.74 3.95
C GLY A 20 4.46 -12.83 3.16
N ALA A 21 5.77 -13.03 3.35
CA ALA A 21 6.83 -12.21 2.72
C ALA A 21 6.78 -12.21 1.19
N ASP A 22 6.27 -13.30 0.59
CA ASP A 22 6.11 -13.45 -0.86
C ASP A 22 5.19 -12.39 -1.48
N LYS A 23 4.06 -12.12 -0.81
CA LYS A 23 3.05 -11.14 -1.25
C LYS A 23 3.25 -9.76 -0.64
N GLY A 24 4.10 -9.65 0.38
CA GLY A 24 4.52 -8.42 1.02
C GLY A 24 5.79 -7.81 0.42
N ASN A 25 5.90 -7.79 -0.91
CA ASN A 25 7.04 -7.20 -1.62
C ASN A 25 6.57 -6.03 -2.49
N SER A 26 7.35 -4.94 -2.50
CA SER A 26 7.14 -3.79 -3.38
C SER A 26 7.00 -4.21 -4.84
N ILE A 27 7.83 -5.15 -5.32
CA ILE A 27 7.79 -5.64 -6.71
C ILE A 27 6.44 -6.30 -7.01
N TYR A 28 5.95 -7.14 -6.10
CA TYR A 28 4.66 -7.82 -6.24
C TYR A 28 3.49 -6.82 -6.25
N LEU A 29 3.54 -5.82 -5.38
CA LEU A 29 2.52 -4.77 -5.30
C LEU A 29 2.54 -3.83 -6.51
N TYR A 30 3.70 -3.51 -7.06
CA TYR A 30 3.81 -2.72 -8.30
C TYR A 30 3.36 -3.52 -9.54
N LYS A 31 3.54 -4.84 -9.56
CA LYS A 31 2.96 -5.71 -10.60
C LYS A 31 1.42 -5.70 -10.57
N LEU A 32 0.82 -5.73 -9.39
CA LEU A 32 -0.64 -5.66 -9.22
C LEU A 32 -1.20 -4.25 -9.46
N PHE A 33 -0.47 -3.24 -9.03
CA PHE A 33 -0.89 -1.84 -9.03
C PHE A 33 0.16 -0.95 -9.71
N PRO A 34 0.23 -0.98 -11.06
CA PRO A 34 1.26 -0.28 -11.81
C PRO A 34 1.18 1.25 -11.68
N LYS A 35 0.01 1.81 -11.31
CA LYS A 35 -0.16 3.26 -11.07
C LYS A 35 0.19 3.67 -9.64
N GLY A 36 0.76 2.76 -8.86
CA GLY A 36 1.16 3.00 -7.47
C GLY A 36 0.29 2.22 -6.48
N PRO A 37 0.86 1.30 -5.69
CA PRO A 37 0.09 0.46 -4.76
C PRO A 37 -0.73 1.27 -3.77
N ALA A 38 -0.18 2.36 -3.22
CA ALA A 38 -0.89 3.20 -2.27
C ALA A 38 -2.10 3.90 -2.91
N LYS A 39 -1.95 4.43 -4.13
CA LYS A 39 -3.00 5.18 -4.84
C LYS A 39 -4.12 4.27 -5.34
N GLN A 40 -3.76 3.10 -5.86
CA GLN A 40 -4.74 2.12 -6.34
C GLN A 40 -5.41 1.38 -5.18
N ALA A 41 -4.67 0.99 -4.13
CA ALA A 41 -5.25 0.31 -2.98
C ALA A 41 -6.21 1.22 -2.20
N THR A 42 -5.88 2.51 -2.01
CA THR A 42 -6.81 3.46 -1.37
C THR A 42 -8.07 3.68 -2.19
N LYS A 43 -7.96 3.78 -3.53
CA LYS A 43 -9.11 3.86 -4.43
C LYS A 43 -10.01 2.62 -4.38
N ILE A 44 -9.41 1.42 -4.36
CA ILE A 44 -10.16 0.15 -4.30
C ILE A 44 -10.81 -0.03 -2.93
N ALA A 45 -10.13 0.36 -1.86
CA ALA A 45 -10.63 0.26 -0.49
C ALA A 45 -11.65 1.36 -0.13
N GLY A 46 -11.99 2.27 -1.05
CA GLY A 46 -12.90 3.39 -0.78
C GLY A 46 -12.35 4.40 0.24
N LEU A 47 -11.03 4.39 0.48
CA LEU A 47 -10.40 5.27 1.45
C LEU A 47 -10.25 6.68 0.87
N PRO A 48 -10.48 7.74 1.68
CA PRO A 48 -10.32 9.11 1.23
C PRO A 48 -8.90 9.35 0.72
N LYS A 49 -8.78 10.16 -0.33
CA LYS A 49 -7.53 10.39 -1.05
C LYS A 49 -6.45 10.86 -0.07
N PRO A 50 -5.29 10.18 0.00
CA PRO A 50 -4.24 10.53 0.94
C PRO A 50 -3.76 11.97 0.70
N ALA A 51 -3.84 12.83 1.73
CA ALA A 51 -3.55 14.27 1.64
C ALA A 51 -2.07 14.60 1.42
N LYS A 52 -1.17 13.61 1.52
CA LYS A 52 0.27 13.77 1.35
C LYS A 52 0.81 12.67 0.44
N CYS A 53 0.96 12.99 -0.84
CA CYS A 53 1.80 12.24 -1.76
C CYS A 53 3.18 12.91 -1.73
N LEU A 54 4.07 12.44 -0.85
CA LEU A 54 5.51 12.67 -0.94
C LEU A 54 6.14 11.40 -1.51
#